data_AF-A0A1I7LXQ1-F1
#
_entry.id   AF-A0A1I7LXQ1-F1
#
_cell.length_a   1.000
_cell.length_b   1.000
_cell.length_c   1.000
_cell.angle_alpha   90.00
_cell.angle_beta   90.00
_cell.angle_gamma   90.00
#
_symmetry.space_group_name_H-M   'P 1'
#
loop_
_entity.id
_entity.type
_entity.pdbx_description
1 polymer ?
#
loop_
_entity_poly.entity_id
_entity_poly.type
_entity_poly.pdbx_seq_one_letter_code
_entity_poly.pdbx_strand_id
1 'polypeptide(L)' 'MIMDVIKQGARARTSGRPRDACPYPGESRERRAWYEGYDGSVWDLGMRVPHPTVALRGAAAAREAAAAMSPAVASV' A
#
# COMPACT_ATOMS: atom_id res chain seq x y z
N MET A 1 -4.27 4.88 21.11
CA MET A 1 -3.17 5.68 20.50
C MET A 1 -3.60 6.16 19.12
N ILE A 2 -2.94 7.16 18.51
CA ILE A 2 -3.36 7.68 17.19
C ILE A 2 -3.37 6.62 16.08
N MET A 3 -2.47 5.64 16.18
CA MET A 3 -2.41 4.50 15.27
C MET A 3 -3.67 3.62 15.32
N ASP A 4 -4.33 3.51 16.48
CA ASP A 4 -5.58 2.76 16.61
C ASP A 4 -6.73 3.45 15.88
N VAL A 5 -6.72 4.79 15.89
CA VAL A 5 -7.69 5.62 15.17
C VAL A 5 -7.53 5.46 13.65
N ILE A 6 -6.30 5.43 13.15
CA ILE A 6 -5.99 5.13 11.74
C ILE A 6 -6.49 3.73 11.36
N LYS A 7 -6.21 2.71 12.18
CA LYS A 7 -6.70 1.34 11.95
C LYS A 7 -8.22 1.26 11.95
N GLN A 8 -8.89 2.04 12.79
CA GLN A 8 -10.35 2.10 12.84
C GLN A 8 -10.94 2.69 11.55
N GLY A 9 -10.36 3.78 11.03
CA GLY A 9 -10.76 4.37 9.75
C GLY A 9 -10.58 3.41 8.58
N ALA A 10 -9.44 2.73 8.53
CA ALA A 10 -9.17 1.70 7.52
C ALA A 10 -10.19 0.55 7.58
N ARG A 11 -10.54 0.11 8.79
CA ARG A 11 -11.55 -0.95 8.99
C ARG A 11 -12.94 -0.48 8.55
N ALA A 12 -13.31 0.77 8.82
CA ALA A 12 -14.59 1.32 8.39
C ALA A 12 -14.74 1.24 6.86
N ARG A 13 -13.70 1.61 6.09
CA ARG A 13 -13.69 1.43 4.64
C ARG A 13 -13.87 -0.03 4.23
N THR A 14 -13.08 -0.94 4.79
CA THR A 14 -13.13 -2.37 4.44
C THR A 14 -14.48 -3.00 4.80
N SER A 15 -15.13 -2.52 5.85
CA SER A 15 -16.46 -2.95 6.26
C SER A 15 -17.61 -2.28 5.48
N GLY A 16 -17.31 -1.42 4.50
CA GLY A 16 -18.32 -0.71 3.71
C GLY A 16 -19.07 0.38 4.49
N ARG A 17 -18.56 0.81 5.65
CA ARG A 17 -19.12 1.95 6.37
C ARG A 17 -18.81 3.24 5.62
N PRO A 18 -19.74 4.19 5.58
CA PRO A 18 -19.52 5.46 4.89
C PRO A 18 -18.55 6.37 5.67
N ARG A 19 -17.92 7.32 4.97
CA ARG A 19 -16.88 8.22 5.49
C ARG A 19 -17.40 9.19 6.57
N ASP A 20 -18.70 9.47 6.56
CA ASP A 20 -19.39 10.31 7.55
C ASP A 20 -19.61 9.60 8.90
N ALA A 21 -19.44 8.27 8.97
CA ALA A 21 -19.54 7.48 10.21
C ALA A 21 -18.35 7.69 11.19
N CYS A 22 -17.59 8.78 11.03
CA CYS A 22 -16.47 9.12 11.89
C CYS A 22 -16.98 9.54 13.28
N PRO A 23 -16.58 8.86 14.37
CA PRO A 23 -17.11 9.12 15.71
C PRO A 23 -16.43 10.32 16.41
N TYR A 24 -15.44 10.96 15.77
CA TYR A 24 -14.61 11.98 16.39
C TYR A 24 -15.12 13.41 16.08
N PRO A 25 -15.03 14.35 17.05
CA PRO A 25 -15.46 15.72 16.84
C PRO A 25 -14.64 16.46 15.78
N GLY A 26 -15.20 17.55 15.28
CA GLY A 26 -14.88 18.10 13.97
C GLY A 26 -13.42 18.52 13.73
N GLU A 27 -12.73 18.98 14.77
CA GLU A 27 -11.38 19.56 14.69
C GLU A 27 -10.31 18.68 15.37
N SER A 28 -10.74 17.55 15.95
CA SER A 28 -9.88 16.65 16.71
C SER A 28 -8.78 16.04 15.84
N ARG A 29 -7.60 15.86 16.44
CA ARG A 29 -6.48 15.18 15.79
C ARG A 29 -6.86 13.75 15.37
N GLU A 30 -7.70 13.13 16.16
CA GLU A 30 -8.30 11.81 15.95
C GLU A 30 -9.17 11.77 14.70
N ARG A 31 -9.95 12.82 14.42
CA ARG A 31 -10.76 12.89 13.20
C ARG A 31 -9.88 12.87 11.95
N ARG A 32 -8.80 13.66 11.94
CA ARG A 32 -7.82 13.67 10.85
C ARG A 32 -7.17 12.29 10.66
N ALA A 33 -6.71 11.67 11.74
CA ALA A 33 -6.13 10.33 11.70
C ALA A 33 -7.11 9.24 11.24
N TRP A 34 -8.38 9.36 11.60
CA TRP A 34 -9.41 8.43 11.13
C TRP A 34 -9.61 8.54 9.61
N TYR A 35 -9.65 9.77 9.07
CA TYR A 35 -9.74 9.99 7.63
C TYR A 35 -8.48 9.53 6.89
N GLU A 36 -7.29 9.74 7.44
CA GLU A 36 -6.03 9.19 6.87
C GLU A 36 -6.09 7.66 6.72
N GLY A 37 -6.65 6.98 7.72
CA GLY A 37 -6.89 5.54 7.68
C GLY A 37 -7.95 5.13 6.66
N TYR A 38 -9.07 5.86 6.61
CA TYR A 38 -10.18 5.60 5.69
C TYR A 38 -9.78 5.81 4.23
N ASP A 39 -9.15 6.95 3.92
CA ASP A 39 -8.70 7.30 2.57
C ASP A 39 -7.52 6.40 2.14
N GLY A 40 -6.78 5.86 3.11
CA GLY A 40 -5.68 4.91 2.86
C GLY A 40 -4.35 5.58 2.53
N SER A 41 -4.23 6.89 2.70
CA SER A 41 -3.02 7.68 2.44
C SER A 41 -1.81 7.22 3.27
N VAL A 42 -2.04 6.58 4.42
CA VAL A 42 -0.99 5.99 5.27
C VAL A 42 -0.45 4.67 4.68
N TRP A 43 -1.24 4.00 3.84
CA TRP A 43 -0.95 2.66 3.33
C TRP A 43 -0.67 2.67 1.82
N ASP A 44 -0.13 3.78 1.32
CA ASP A 44 0.22 3.91 -0.09
C ASP A 44 1.03 2.68 -0.57
N LEU A 45 0.57 2.09 -1.67
CA LEU A 45 1.16 0.87 -2.22
C LEU A 45 2.60 1.11 -2.71
N GLY A 46 2.96 2.34 -3.07
CA GLY A 46 4.32 2.73 -3.42
C GLY A 46 5.29 2.67 -2.23
N MET A 47 4.77 2.80 -1.01
CA MET A 47 5.56 2.72 0.24
C MET A 47 5.55 1.31 0.85
N ARG A 48 4.77 0.37 0.30
CA ARG A 48 4.74 -1.01 0.80
C ARG A 48 6.01 -1.74 0.39
N VAL A 49 6.78 -2.17 1.38
CA VAL A 49 7.87 -3.13 1.17
C VAL A 49 7.25 -4.46 0.76
N PRO A 50 7.53 -4.98 -0.46
CA PRO A 50 7.03 -6.27 -0.88
C PRO A 50 7.60 -7.38 0.01
N HIS A 51 6.79 -8.41 0.25
CA HIS A 51 7.26 -9.58 0.99
C HIS A 51 8.53 -10.15 0.32
N PRO A 52 9.56 -10.57 1.08
CA PRO A 52 10.86 -10.97 0.51
C PRO A 52 10.73 -12.05 -0.58
N THR A 53 9.85 -13.03 -0.39
CA THR A 53 9.56 -14.05 -1.41
C THR A 53 9.02 -13.46 -2.72
N VAL A 54 8.17 -12.43 -2.64
CA VAL A 54 7.60 -11.75 -3.81
C VAL A 54 8.66 -10.89 -4.48
N ALA A 55 9.49 -10.18 -3.69
CA ALA A 55 10.60 -9.39 -4.21
C ALA A 55 11.62 -10.24 -4.98
N LEU A 56 12.01 -11.39 -4.42
CA LEU A 56 12.95 -12.33 -5.05
C LEU A 56 12.42 -12.88 -6.38
N ARG A 57 11.12 -13.23 -6.44
CA ARG A 57 10.49 -13.68 -7.68
C ARG A 57 10.43 -12.57 -8.74
N GLY A 58 10.10 -11.35 -8.34
CA GLY A 58 10.12 -10.20 -9.24
C GLY A 58 11.52 -9.93 -9.81
N ALA A 59 12.54 -10.00 -8.97
CA ALA A 59 13.94 -9.85 -9.39
C ALA A 59 14.37 -10.96 -10.36
N ALA A 60 14.00 -12.22 -10.10
CA ALA A 60 14.29 -13.32 -11.01
C ALA A 60 13.60 -13.13 -12.37
N ALA A 61 12.31 -12.79 -12.38
CA ALA A 61 11.55 -12.53 -13.61
C ALA A 61 12.13 -11.35 -14.42
N ALA A 62 12.59 -10.28 -13.74
CA ALA A 62 13.23 -9.15 -14.39
C ALA A 62 14.57 -9.52 -15.04
N ARG A 63 15.35 -10.41 -14.42
CA ARG A 63 16.62 -10.92 -14.99
C ARG A 63 16.38 -11.80 -16.22
N GLU A 64 15.39 -12.69 -16.16
CA GLU A 64 14.98 -13.52 -17.30
C GLU A 64 14.49 -12.65 -18.47
N ALA A 65 13.69 -11.63 -18.19
CA ALA A 65 13.26 -10.67 -19.21
C ALA A 65 14.44 -9.91 -19.82
N ALA A 66 15.39 -9.43 -19.01
CA ALA A 66 16.59 -8.76 -19.50
C ALA A 66 17.50 -9.69 -20.33
N ALA A 67 17.58 -10.97 -19.98
CA ALA A 67 18.30 -11.98 -20.75
C ALA A 67 17.61 -12.27 -22.10
N ALA A 68 16.28 -12.37 -22.11
CA ALA A 68 15.50 -12.56 -23.34
C ALA A 68 15.49 -11.34 -24.27
N MET A 69 15.64 -10.13 -23.70
CA MET A 69 15.73 -8.87 -24.44
C MET A 69 17.15 -8.54 -24.92
N SER A 70 18.15 -9.34 -24.53
CA SER A 70 19.48 -9.27 -25.10
C SER A 70 19.52 -10.14 -26.35
N PRO A 71 19.47 -9.60 -27.58
CA PRO A 71 19.78 -10.41 -28.74
C PRO A 71 21.25 -10.78 -28.63
N ALA A 72 21.53 -12.04 -28.31
CA ALA A 72 22.88 -12.56 -28.34
C ALA A 72 23.45 -12.23 -29.72
N VAL A 73 24.55 -11.47 -29.74
CA VAL A 73 25.35 -11.22 -30.93
C VAL A 73 25.94 -12.57 -31.33
N ALA A 74 25.22 -13.28 -32.18
CA ALA A 74 25.69 -14.51 -32.80
C ALA A 74 26.48 -14.11 -34.04
N SER A 75 27.76 -13.80 -33.85
CA SER A 75 28.71 -13.69 -34.96
C SER A 75 30.11 -14.14 -34.53
N VAL A 76 30.64 -15.05 -35.37
CA VAL A 76 32.00 -15.59 -35.51
C VAL A 76 32.26 -16.93 -34.82
#